data_AF-A0A962BYT7-F1
#
_entry.id   AF-A0A962BYT7-F1
#
_cell.length_a   1.000
_cell.length_b   1.000
_cell.length_c   1.000
_cell.angle_alpha   90.00
_cell.angle_beta   90.00
_cell.angle_gamma   90.00
#
_symmetry.space_group_name_H-M   'P 1'
#
loop_
_entity.id
_entity.type
_entity.pdbx_description
1 polymer ?
#
loop_
_entity_poly.entity_id
_entity_poly.type
_entity_poly.pdbx_seq_one_letter_code
_entity_poly.pdbx_strand_id
1 'polypeptide(L)'
;MSSTLHSPFRRCYIGMFGFALLLFSCLASMTAHAGEQAMPSARLAVASNFGTLAQELARRYANTHGHRIEISTASTGKLYAQ
;
A
#
# COMPACT_ATOMS: atom_id res chain seq x y z
N MET A 1 12.14 -68.48 -5.42
CA MET A 1 12.12 -67.36 -6.39
C MET A 1 10.77 -66.67 -6.28
N SER A 2 10.67 -65.57 -5.55
CA SER A 2 9.56 -64.61 -5.70
C SER A 2 9.98 -63.30 -5.06
N SER A 3 10.50 -62.41 -5.90
CA SER A 3 10.97 -61.08 -5.52
C SER A 3 9.80 -60.11 -5.72
N THR A 4 9.26 -59.59 -4.62
CA THR A 4 8.21 -58.57 -4.60
C THR A 4 8.80 -57.22 -5.02
N LEU A 5 8.54 -56.86 -6.28
CA LEU A 5 8.94 -55.63 -6.94
C LEU A 5 8.20 -54.42 -6.32
N HIS A 6 8.81 -53.78 -5.32
CA HIS A 6 8.26 -52.57 -4.69
C HIS A 6 8.48 -51.36 -5.61
N SER A 7 7.39 -50.87 -6.19
CA SER A 7 7.33 -49.75 -7.13
C SER A 7 7.99 -48.46 -6.60
N PRO A 8 8.98 -47.86 -7.31
CA PRO A 8 9.61 -46.59 -6.89
C PRO A 8 8.79 -45.33 -7.23
N PHE A 9 7.69 -45.45 -7.99
CA PHE A 9 6.96 -44.31 -8.55
C PHE A 9 6.20 -43.43 -7.53
N ARG A 10 5.79 -43.97 -6.37
CA ARG A 10 5.01 -43.19 -5.37
C ARG A 10 5.83 -42.15 -4.60
N ARG A 11 7.16 -42.29 -4.55
CA ARG A 11 8.04 -41.35 -3.83
C ARG A 11 8.32 -40.06 -4.59
N CYS A 12 8.25 -40.07 -5.93
CA CYS A 12 8.54 -38.90 -6.74
C CYS A 12 7.38 -37.88 -6.70
N TYR A 13 6.14 -38.35 -6.58
CA TYR A 13 4.94 -37.51 -6.57
C TYR A 13 4.83 -36.63 -5.31
N ILE A 14 5.29 -37.13 -4.17
CA ILE A 14 5.24 -36.42 -2.87
C ILE A 14 6.23 -35.25 -2.85
N GLY A 15 7.42 -35.41 -3.43
CA GLY A 15 8.41 -34.33 -3.54
C GLY A 15 7.96 -33.21 -4.48
N MET A 16 7.33 -33.57 -5.60
CA MET A 16 6.83 -32.61 -6.59
C MET A 16 5.67 -31.76 -6.04
N PHE A 17 4.76 -32.37 -5.27
CA PHE A 17 3.67 -31.65 -4.61
C PHE A 17 4.16 -30.71 -3.51
N GLY A 18 5.15 -31.13 -2.70
CA GLY A 18 5.75 -30.28 -1.67
C GLY A 18 6.44 -29.05 -2.25
N PHE A 19 7.20 -29.22 -3.34
CA PHE A 19 7.86 -28.11 -4.03
C PHE A 19 6.87 -27.14 -4.68
N ALA A 20 5.80 -27.66 -5.29
CA ALA A 20 4.73 -26.83 -5.85
C ALA A 20 3.99 -26.02 -4.77
N LEU A 21 3.69 -26.63 -3.62
CA LEU A 21 3.09 -25.93 -2.47
C LEU A 21 4.01 -24.84 -1.90
N LEU A 22 5.32 -25.11 -1.83
CA LEU A 22 6.30 -24.15 -1.32
C LEU A 22 6.46 -22.95 -2.27
N LEU A 23 6.48 -23.19 -3.58
CA LEU A 23 6.46 -22.12 -4.59
C LEU A 23 5.16 -21.31 -4.55
N PHE A 24 4.01 -21.97 -4.39
CA PHE A 24 2.72 -21.29 -4.30
C PHE A 24 2.62 -20.41 -3.05
N SER A 25 3.10 -20.91 -1.90
CA SER A 25 3.16 -20.13 -0.65
C SER A 25 4.12 -18.94 -0.75
N CYS A 26 5.21 -19.08 -1.51
CA CYS A 26 6.17 -18.00 -1.76
C CYS A 26 5.57 -16.91 -2.67
N LEU A 27 4.87 -17.30 -3.75
CA LEU A 27 4.18 -16.35 -4.64
C LEU A 27 3.06 -15.59 -3.92
N ALA A 28 2.28 -16.25 -3.07
CA ALA A 28 1.21 -15.62 -2.31
C ALA A 28 1.75 -14.49 -1.40
N SER A 29 2.92 -14.69 -0.81
CA SER A 29 3.56 -13.71 0.09
C SER A 29 4.04 -12.44 -0.64
N MET A 30 4.30 -12.51 -1.95
CA MET A 30 4.71 -11.34 -2.74
C MET A 30 3.55 -10.40 -3.08
N THR A 31 2.31 -10.90 -3.09
CA THR A 31 1.13 -10.10 -3.44
C THR A 31 0.56 -9.27 -2.28
N ALA A 32 0.96 -9.58 -1.04
CA ALA A 32 0.49 -8.88 0.15
C ALA A 32 1.18 -7.51 0.40
N HIS A 33 2.18 -7.16 -0.40
CA HIS A 33 2.85 -5.85 -0.39
C HIS A 33 2.38 -4.93 -1.52
N ALA A 34 1.13 -5.08 -1.98
CA ALA A 34 0.43 -3.97 -2.61
C ALA A 34 0.09 -2.94 -1.52
N GLY A 35 1.13 -2.30 -1.00
CA GLY A 35 1.01 -1.21 -0.04
C GLY A 35 0.09 -0.18 -0.64
N GLU A 36 -1.00 0.10 0.08
CA GLU A 36 -1.88 1.23 -0.13
C GLU A 36 -0.98 2.45 -0.36
N GLN A 37 -0.80 2.85 -1.63
CA GLN A 37 -0.01 4.03 -1.96
C GLN A 37 -0.81 5.21 -1.45
N ALA A 38 -0.58 5.58 -0.18
CA ALA A 38 -1.23 6.70 0.45
C ALA A 38 -1.09 7.90 -0.48
N MET A 39 -2.23 8.43 -0.95
CA MET A 39 -2.23 9.60 -1.82
C MET A 39 -1.33 10.67 -1.19
N PRO A 40 -0.38 11.24 -1.94
CA PRO A 40 0.50 12.27 -1.41
C PRO A 40 -0.35 13.40 -0.83
N SER A 41 -0.16 13.66 0.47
CA SER A 41 -0.90 14.70 1.19
C SER A 41 0.06 15.71 1.79
N ALA A 42 -0.31 16.99 1.70
CA ALA A 42 0.42 18.10 2.27
C ALA A 42 -0.47 18.85 3.26
N ARG A 43 0.11 19.38 4.32
CA ARG A 43 -0.58 20.20 5.31
C ARG A 43 -0.15 21.64 5.16
N LEU A 44 -1.12 22.55 5.10
CA LEU A 44 -0.87 23.98 4.97
C LEU A 44 -1.62 24.73 6.06
N ALA A 45 -0.87 25.47 6.87
CA ALA A 45 -1.40 26.34 7.90
C ALA A 45 -1.52 27.76 7.31
N VAL A 46 -2.71 28.35 7.34
CA VAL A 46 -3.01 29.63 6.69
C VAL A 46 -3.71 30.57 7.66
N ALA A 47 -3.48 31.87 7.50
CA ALA A 47 -4.20 32.87 8.28
C ALA A 47 -5.72 32.79 7.99
N SER A 48 -6.54 32.93 9.02
CA SER A 48 -7.99 32.74 8.93
C SER A 48 -8.68 33.61 7.87
N ASN A 49 -8.14 34.81 7.57
CA ASN A 49 -8.66 35.70 6.53
C ASN A 49 -8.49 35.16 5.10
N PHE A 50 -7.62 34.16 4.89
CA PHE A 50 -7.43 33.50 3.58
C PHE A 50 -8.00 32.09 3.53
N GLY A 51 -8.69 31.63 4.58
CA GLY A 51 -9.16 30.24 4.69
C GLY A 51 -10.01 29.78 3.50
N THR A 52 -11.00 30.58 3.09
CA THR A 52 -11.89 30.27 1.96
C THR A 52 -11.11 30.18 0.64
N LEU A 53 -10.19 31.11 0.39
CA LEU A 53 -9.37 31.11 -0.82
C LEU A 53 -8.43 29.89 -0.84
N ALA A 54 -7.80 29.58 0.29
CA ALA A 54 -6.89 28.43 0.41
C ALA A 54 -7.62 27.09 0.17
N GLN A 55 -8.85 26.96 0.68
CA GLN A 55 -9.68 25.77 0.43
C GLN A 55 -10.03 25.60 -1.05
N GLU A 56 -10.39 26.69 -1.74
CA GLU A 56 -10.69 26.62 -3.17
C GLU A 56 -9.45 26.25 -4.00
N LEU A 57 -8.29 26.80 -3.66
CA LEU A 57 -7.03 26.43 -4.30
C LEU A 57 -6.65 24.97 -4.04
N ALA A 58 -6.80 24.49 -2.80
CA ALA A 58 -6.59 23.09 -2.44
C ALA A 58 -7.50 22.15 -3.24
N ARG A 59 -8.78 22.51 -3.41
CA ARG A 59 -9.73 21.74 -4.22
C ARG A 59 -9.32 21.68 -5.68
N ARG A 60 -8.93 22.82 -6.28
CA ARG A 60 -8.45 22.86 -7.66
C ARG A 60 -7.18 22.05 -7.85
N TYR A 61 -6.22 22.18 -6.93
CA TYR A 61 -4.98 21.42 -6.96
C TYR A 61 -5.24 19.91 -6.88
N ALA A 62 -6.16 19.49 -6.02
CA ALA A 62 -6.57 18.09 -5.91
C ALA A 62 -7.20 17.57 -7.21
N ASN A 63 -8.05 18.37 -7.85
CA ASN A 63 -8.66 17.99 -9.12
C ASN A 63 -7.64 17.89 -10.27
N THR A 64 -6.62 18.76 -10.29
CA THR A 64 -5.63 18.79 -11.38
C THR A 64 -4.53 17.74 -11.20
N HIS A 65 -4.07 17.53 -9.96
CA HIS A 65 -2.87 16.73 -9.68
C HIS A 65 -3.13 15.45 -8.88
N GLY A 66 -4.35 15.23 -8.39
CA GLY A 66 -4.66 14.07 -7.55
C GLY A 66 -3.92 14.09 -6.21
N HIS A 67 -3.57 15.27 -5.69
CA HIS A 67 -2.90 15.42 -4.40
C HIS A 67 -3.82 16.10 -3.39
N ARG A 68 -3.78 15.64 -2.14
CA ARG A 68 -4.64 16.21 -1.09
C ARG A 68 -3.89 17.30 -0.34
N ILE A 69 -4.49 18.48 -0.22
CA ILE A 69 -3.97 19.53 0.67
C ILE A 69 -4.95 19.72 1.84
N GLU A 70 -4.46 19.52 3.06
CA GLU A 70 -5.20 19.75 4.30
C GLU A 70 -4.94 21.19 4.78
N ILE A 71 -6.00 21.99 4.88
CA ILE A 71 -5.91 23.40 5.30
C ILE A 71 -6.26 23.54 6.77
N SER A 72 -5.33 24.09 7.55
CA SER A 72 -5.57 24.50 8.94
C SER A 72 -5.59 26.03 9.01
N THR A 73 -6.64 26.62 9.56
CA THR A 73 -6.76 28.07 9.68
C THR A 73 -6.58 28.53 11.12
N ALA A 74 -5.74 29.53 11.35
CA ALA A 74 -5.61 30.18 12.65
C ALA A 74 -5.29 31.68 12.49
N SER A 75 -5.37 32.45 13.57
CA SER A 75 -4.79 33.80 13.61
C SER A 75 -3.29 33.71 13.32
N THR A 76 -2.72 34.66 12.58
CA THR A 76 -1.29 34.68 12.21
C THR A 76 -0.35 34.45 13.41
N GLY A 77 -0.64 35.04 14.57
CA GLY A 77 0.14 34.83 15.80
C GLY A 77 0.14 33.39 16.34
N LYS A 78 -0.83 32.56 15.97
CA LYS A 78 -0.93 31.14 16.38
C LYS A 78 -0.30 30.17 15.38
N LEU A 79 -0.09 30.60 14.13
CA LEU A 79 0.52 29.75 13.08
C LEU A 79 2.02 29.56 13.29
N TYR A 80 2.70 30.53 13.91
CA TYR A 80 4.14 30.44 14.23
C TYR A 80 4.45 29.55 15.43
N ALA A 81 3.44 29.13 16.20
CA ALA A 81 3.60 28.29 17.38
C ALA A 81 3.38 26.79 17.08
N GLN A 82 3.22 26.41 15.81
CA GLN A 82 3.04 25.03 15.35
C GLN A 82 4.36 24.38 14.96
#